data_AF-A0ABD3IKV2-F1
#
_entry.id   AF-A0ABD3IKV2-F1
#
_cell.length_a   1.000
_cell.length_b   1.000
_cell.length_c   1.000
_cell.angle_alpha   90.00
_cell.angle_beta   90.00
_cell.angle_gamma   90.00
#
_symmetry.space_group_name_H-M   'P 1'
#
loop_
_entity.id
_entity.type
_entity.pdbx_description
1 polymer ?
#
loop_
_entity_poly.entity_id
_entity_poly.type
_entity_poly.pdbx_seq_one_letter_code
_entity_poly.pdbx_strand_id
1 'polypeptide(L)'
;MSFKKLRASGAEKSLSFEEQQTKVNEVQKILGPLADKLPTLCSDASIIRYLKARNWNTKKAAKMLKETLKWRLVYKPEKIRWEDIAHEAETGKLYRANYFDRHGRTVLVMRPGFQNTTATEGQIKYLVYCMENAIANSNPGQEQMVWLIDFQGWNMSSISVKVTRETAHILQDYYPERLGIGILYNPPKIFESFWKMVKPFLETKTFKKVKFVYSDDPQSQKTMEELFDMDKLDSAFGGKNLAGFNYETYAQLMREDDNKKMSDSLSDCSLPTYLSPAEPEIPQEDASISDPDSEAFEEGGFTPSHEMASLILEEGTNKSAVSPPVGNEPGHSQSEAAKEVYLKDPV
;
A
#
# COMPACT_ATOMS: atom_id res chain seq x y z
N MET A 1 11.94 46.58 33.42
CA MET A 1 12.33 45.46 32.55
C MET A 1 11.07 44.88 31.91
N SER A 2 11.13 44.39 30.66
CA SER A 2 9.93 43.98 29.92
C SER A 2 9.57 42.50 30.16
N PHE A 3 8.37 42.25 30.67
CA PHE A 3 7.84 40.89 30.82
C PHE A 3 7.40 40.35 29.45
N LYS A 4 8.25 39.54 28.82
CA LYS A 4 7.91 38.85 27.57
C LYS A 4 6.75 37.87 27.80
N LYS A 5 5.58 38.21 27.24
CA LYS A 5 4.43 37.32 27.12
C LYS A 5 4.84 36.05 26.35
N LEU A 6 4.92 34.92 27.05
CA LEU A 6 5.10 33.60 26.43
C LEU A 6 3.97 33.36 25.42
N ARG A 7 4.34 33.18 24.14
CA ARG A 7 3.39 32.77 23.11
C ARG A 7 3.02 31.32 23.36
N ALA A 8 1.73 31.05 23.55
CA ALA A 8 1.22 29.69 23.62
C ALA A 8 1.57 28.93 22.34
N SER A 9 2.00 27.67 22.51
CA SER A 9 2.21 26.73 21.40
C SER A 9 0.92 26.59 20.58
N GLY A 10 1.03 26.69 19.26
CA GLY A 10 -0.12 26.56 18.37
C GLY A 10 -0.69 25.15 18.40
N ALA A 11 -1.79 24.96 19.12
CA ALA A 11 -2.64 23.79 18.93
C ALA A 11 -3.31 23.89 17.54
N GLU A 12 -3.20 22.85 16.72
CA GLU A 12 -3.99 22.75 15.50
C GLU A 12 -5.47 22.72 15.90
N LYS A 13 -6.23 23.76 15.54
CA LYS A 13 -7.65 23.85 15.86
C LYS A 13 -8.39 22.77 15.07
N SER A 14 -8.82 21.71 15.74
CA SER A 14 -9.63 20.66 15.11
C SER A 14 -10.93 21.27 14.59
N LEU A 15 -11.30 20.92 13.36
CA LEU A 15 -12.59 21.26 12.77
C LEU A 15 -13.73 20.57 13.54
N SER A 16 -14.89 21.22 13.61
CA SER A 16 -16.13 20.61 14.11
C SER A 16 -16.58 19.45 13.21
N PHE A 17 -17.46 18.58 13.71
CA PHE A 17 -18.01 17.49 12.90
C PHE A 17 -18.72 18.00 11.64
N GLU A 18 -19.49 19.09 11.75
CA GLU A 18 -20.18 19.74 10.63
C GLU A 18 -19.21 20.33 9.59
N GLU A 19 -18.12 20.97 10.04
CA GLU A 19 -17.07 21.48 9.16
C GLU A 19 -16.33 20.35 8.42
N GLN A 20 -16.13 19.21 9.09
CA GLN A 20 -15.54 18.01 8.48
C GLN A 20 -16.49 17.41 7.43
N GLN A 21 -17.77 17.22 7.76
CA GLN A 21 -18.76 16.68 6.83
C GLN A 21 -18.96 17.56 5.60
N THR A 22 -19.00 18.89 5.78
CA THR A 22 -19.07 19.85 4.67
C THR A 22 -17.92 19.64 3.68
N LYS A 23 -16.70 19.41 4.18
CA LYS A 23 -15.51 19.14 3.34
C LYS A 23 -15.51 17.75 2.71
N VAL A 24 -16.10 16.75 3.37
CA VAL A 24 -16.32 15.43 2.78
C VAL A 24 -17.27 15.54 1.58
N ASN A 25 -18.41 16.20 1.76
CA ASN A 25 -19.41 16.42 0.72
C ASN A 25 -18.83 17.23 -0.47
N GLU A 26 -17.99 18.24 -0.21
CA GLU A 26 -17.23 18.94 -1.25
C GLU A 26 -16.32 17.99 -2.06
N VAL A 27 -15.58 17.09 -1.40
CA VAL A 27 -14.71 16.12 -2.09
C VAL A 27 -15.52 15.12 -2.88
N GLN A 28 -16.61 14.56 -2.32
CA GLN A 28 -17.53 13.67 -3.03
C GLN A 28 -18.04 14.33 -4.33
N LYS A 29 -18.46 15.60 -4.26
CA LYS A 29 -18.86 16.37 -5.45
C LYS A 29 -17.74 16.56 -6.49
N ILE A 30 -16.47 16.64 -6.08
CA ILE A 30 -15.31 16.72 -7.00
C ILE A 30 -14.96 15.34 -7.58
N LEU A 31 -15.21 14.25 -6.85
CA LEU A 31 -15.05 12.88 -7.35
C LEU A 31 -16.14 12.53 -8.37
N GLY A 32 -17.38 12.99 -8.15
CA GLY A 32 -18.53 12.68 -9.01
C GLY A 32 -18.84 11.18 -8.99
N PRO A 33 -19.22 10.58 -10.14
CA PRO A 33 -19.58 9.15 -10.23
C PRO A 33 -18.50 8.16 -9.76
N LEU A 34 -17.24 8.59 -9.61
CA LEU A 34 -16.18 7.76 -9.03
C LEU A 34 -16.40 7.46 -7.54
N ALA A 35 -17.13 8.30 -6.81
CA ALA A 35 -17.47 8.05 -5.41
C ALA A 35 -18.42 6.85 -5.30
N ASP A 36 -19.46 6.83 -6.13
CA ASP A 36 -20.51 5.81 -6.13
C ASP A 36 -20.01 4.46 -6.66
N LYS A 37 -19.10 4.48 -7.65
CA LYS A 37 -18.49 3.26 -8.22
C LYS A 37 -17.53 2.53 -7.27
N LEU A 38 -16.97 3.21 -6.26
CA LEU A 38 -15.95 2.67 -5.36
C LEU A 38 -16.22 3.07 -3.89
N PRO A 39 -17.40 2.71 -3.33
CA PRO A 39 -17.90 3.28 -2.07
C PRO A 39 -16.98 3.03 -0.88
N THR A 40 -16.33 1.85 -0.80
CA THR A 40 -15.37 1.53 0.27
C THR A 40 -14.13 2.44 0.23
N LEU A 41 -13.59 2.69 -0.98
CA LEU A 41 -12.40 3.53 -1.18
C LEU A 41 -12.72 5.03 -1.10
N CYS A 42 -13.95 5.43 -1.41
CA CYS A 42 -14.46 6.80 -1.39
C CYS A 42 -15.32 7.12 -0.15
N SER A 43 -15.35 6.25 0.85
CA SER A 43 -16.06 6.43 2.12
C SER A 43 -15.62 7.69 2.86
N ASP A 44 -16.50 8.24 3.70
CA ASP A 44 -16.23 9.45 4.50
C ASP A 44 -14.95 9.34 5.33
N ALA A 45 -14.74 8.18 5.98
CA ALA A 45 -13.52 7.89 6.73
C ALA A 45 -12.28 7.92 5.82
N SER A 46 -12.38 7.40 4.58
CA SER A 46 -11.33 7.49 3.58
C SER A 46 -11.05 8.93 3.18
N ILE A 47 -12.07 9.68 2.77
CA ILE A 47 -11.96 11.08 2.36
C ILE A 47 -11.36 11.94 3.49
N ILE A 48 -11.71 11.70 4.75
CA ILE A 48 -11.13 12.37 5.92
C ILE A 48 -9.62 12.12 6.03
N ARG A 49 -9.08 10.94 5.68
CA ARG A 49 -7.62 10.69 5.65
C ARG A 49 -6.93 11.58 4.61
N TYR A 50 -7.47 11.67 3.38
CA TYR A 50 -6.93 12.54 2.33
C TYR A 50 -7.06 14.03 2.67
N LEU A 51 -8.16 14.44 3.30
CA LEU A 51 -8.34 15.80 3.80
C LEU A 51 -7.28 16.15 4.86
N LYS A 52 -7.08 15.29 5.87
CA LYS A 52 -6.05 15.49 6.91
C LYS A 52 -4.63 15.56 6.33
N ALA A 53 -4.28 14.68 5.39
CA ALA A 53 -2.99 14.66 4.70
C ALA A 53 -2.76 15.87 3.78
N ARG A 54 -3.83 16.54 3.32
CA ARG A 54 -3.75 17.76 2.49
C ARG A 54 -4.32 19.00 3.18
N ASN A 55 -4.24 19.01 4.53
CA ASN A 55 -4.58 20.13 5.41
C ASN A 55 -5.97 20.75 5.12
N TRP A 56 -6.98 19.89 5.00
CA TRP A 56 -8.39 20.20 4.76
C TRP A 56 -8.68 21.01 3.49
N ASN A 57 -7.76 20.95 2.51
CA ASN A 57 -7.94 21.49 1.16
C ASN A 57 -8.63 20.45 0.27
N THR A 58 -9.90 20.69 -0.05
CA THR A 58 -10.77 19.74 -0.77
C THR A 58 -10.28 19.43 -2.18
N LYS A 59 -9.81 20.44 -2.93
CA LYS A 59 -9.21 20.24 -4.27
C LYS A 59 -7.95 19.36 -4.25
N LYS A 60 -7.03 19.60 -3.31
CA LYS A 60 -5.80 18.79 -3.17
C LYS A 60 -6.08 17.37 -2.68
N ALA A 61 -7.00 17.21 -1.73
CA ALA A 61 -7.44 15.90 -1.24
C ALA A 61 -8.11 15.08 -2.36
N ALA A 62 -9.04 15.67 -3.10
CA ALA A 62 -9.69 15.02 -4.23
C ALA A 62 -8.71 14.63 -5.35
N LYS A 63 -7.72 15.47 -5.67
CA LYS A 63 -6.65 15.10 -6.63
C LYS A 63 -5.86 13.88 -6.13
N MET A 64 -5.38 13.91 -4.89
CA MET A 64 -4.60 12.82 -4.30
C MET A 64 -5.38 11.49 -4.25
N LEU A 65 -6.66 11.53 -3.87
CA LEU A 65 -7.53 10.36 -3.88
C LEU A 65 -7.72 9.83 -5.32
N LYS A 66 -7.96 10.69 -6.33
CA LYS A 66 -8.03 10.25 -7.73
C LYS A 66 -6.76 9.55 -8.20
N GLU A 67 -5.57 10.06 -7.85
CA GLU A 67 -4.31 9.38 -8.19
C GLU A 67 -4.15 8.03 -7.45
N THR A 68 -4.63 7.92 -6.20
CA THR A 68 -4.65 6.61 -5.51
C THR A 68 -5.61 5.62 -6.17
N LEU A 69 -6.79 6.07 -6.59
CA LEU A 69 -7.74 5.21 -7.30
C LEU A 69 -7.14 4.68 -8.62
N LYS A 70 -6.47 5.55 -9.41
CA LYS A 70 -5.72 5.12 -10.60
C LYS A 70 -4.62 4.11 -10.26
N TRP A 71 -3.81 4.39 -9.23
CA TRP A 71 -2.75 3.47 -8.79
C TRP A 71 -3.32 2.11 -8.41
N ARG A 72 -4.43 2.05 -7.65
CA ARG A 72 -5.09 0.78 -7.31
C ARG A 72 -5.62 0.05 -8.53
N LEU A 73 -6.21 0.73 -9.52
CA LEU A 73 -6.69 0.11 -10.75
C LEU A 73 -5.57 -0.55 -11.57
N VAL A 74 -4.36 -0.01 -11.54
CA VAL A 74 -3.18 -0.56 -12.24
C VAL A 74 -2.47 -1.63 -11.39
N TYR A 75 -2.10 -1.28 -10.16
CA TYR A 75 -1.29 -2.10 -9.24
C TYR A 75 -2.06 -3.26 -8.60
N LYS A 76 -3.39 -3.11 -8.46
CA LYS A 76 -4.33 -4.14 -7.96
C LYS A 76 -3.90 -4.78 -6.63
N PRO A 77 -3.65 -3.97 -5.58
CA PRO A 77 -3.11 -4.48 -4.31
C PRO A 77 -4.04 -5.50 -3.63
N GLU A 78 -5.35 -5.42 -3.84
CA GLU A 78 -6.33 -6.43 -3.39
C GLU A 78 -6.19 -7.80 -4.05
N LYS A 79 -5.42 -7.93 -5.14
CA LYS A 79 -5.17 -9.21 -5.83
C LYS A 79 -3.89 -9.91 -5.36
N ILE A 80 -3.02 -9.25 -4.60
CA ILE A 80 -1.79 -9.86 -4.08
C ILE A 80 -2.17 -10.94 -3.06
N ARG A 81 -1.65 -12.15 -3.24
CA ARG A 81 -1.87 -13.31 -2.36
C ARG A 81 -0.59 -13.65 -1.61
N TRP A 82 -0.71 -14.42 -0.52
CA TRP A 82 0.43 -14.92 0.24
C TRP A 82 1.50 -15.57 -0.66
N GLU A 83 1.09 -16.40 -1.61
CA GLU A 83 2.01 -17.10 -2.52
C GLU A 83 2.85 -16.15 -3.41
N ASP A 84 2.39 -14.93 -3.70
CA ASP A 84 3.17 -13.91 -4.42
C ASP A 84 4.39 -13.39 -3.62
N ILE A 85 4.29 -13.41 -2.29
CA ILE A 85 5.20 -12.71 -1.37
C ILE A 85 5.79 -13.61 -0.28
N ALA A 86 5.47 -14.91 -0.27
CA ALA A 86 5.86 -15.85 0.78
C ALA A 86 7.39 -15.92 0.99
N HIS A 87 8.17 -15.73 -0.07
CA HIS A 87 9.64 -15.70 -0.04
C HIS A 87 10.20 -14.40 0.59
N GLU A 88 9.51 -13.26 0.44
CA GLU A 88 9.85 -12.01 1.11
C GLU A 88 9.63 -12.09 2.63
N ALA A 89 8.77 -13.01 3.07
CA ALA A 89 8.34 -13.16 4.46
C ALA A 89 9.16 -14.17 5.28
N GLU A 90 10.01 -15.00 4.67
CA GLU A 90 10.71 -16.15 5.30
C GLU A 90 11.44 -15.78 6.61
N THR A 91 12.12 -14.64 6.62
CA THR A 91 12.89 -14.15 7.77
C THR A 91 12.09 -13.21 8.69
N GLY A 92 10.81 -12.96 8.41
CA GLY A 92 9.97 -12.04 9.18
C GLY A 92 10.50 -10.61 9.24
N LYS A 93 11.14 -10.13 8.17
CA LYS A 93 11.68 -8.75 8.09
C LYS A 93 10.60 -7.66 8.15
N LEU A 94 9.36 -8.03 7.86
CA LEU A 94 8.14 -7.26 8.03
C LEU A 94 7.05 -8.29 8.34
N TYR A 95 6.08 -8.01 9.22
CA TYR A 95 4.88 -8.84 9.39
C TYR A 95 3.78 -8.08 10.14
N ARG A 96 2.53 -8.54 10.02
CA ARG A 96 1.44 -8.14 10.92
C ARG A 96 1.45 -9.04 12.15
N ALA A 97 1.53 -8.47 13.34
CA ALA A 97 1.37 -9.24 14.57
C ALA A 97 -0.08 -9.74 14.73
N ASN A 98 -0.27 -10.79 15.55
CA ASN A 98 -1.58 -11.35 15.88
C ASN A 98 -2.25 -10.65 17.10
N TYR A 99 -1.74 -9.49 17.51
CA TYR A 99 -2.27 -8.69 18.60
C TYR A 99 -2.43 -7.22 18.20
N PHE A 100 -3.27 -6.51 18.96
CA PHE A 100 -3.50 -5.08 18.85
C PHE A 100 -2.77 -4.34 19.98
N ASP A 101 -2.57 -3.05 19.80
CA ASP A 101 -2.26 -2.15 20.92
C ASP A 101 -3.52 -1.86 21.77
N ARG A 102 -3.35 -1.17 22.91
CA ARG A 102 -4.46 -0.81 23.82
C ARG A 102 -5.48 0.17 23.21
N HIS A 103 -5.20 0.75 22.05
CA HIS A 103 -6.12 1.58 21.27
C HIS A 103 -6.79 0.82 20.12
N GLY A 104 -6.64 -0.52 20.08
CA GLY A 104 -7.22 -1.38 19.05
C GLY A 104 -6.57 -1.25 17.68
N ARG A 105 -5.38 -0.63 17.58
CA ARG A 105 -4.62 -0.48 16.32
C ARG A 105 -3.91 -1.78 15.98
N THR A 106 -3.95 -2.18 14.70
CA THR A 106 -3.12 -3.28 14.20
C THR A 106 -1.65 -2.93 14.34
N VAL A 107 -0.81 -3.94 14.58
CA VAL A 107 0.62 -3.77 14.80
C VAL A 107 1.38 -4.39 13.63
N LEU A 108 2.09 -3.56 12.87
CA LEU A 108 3.11 -4.00 11.93
C LEU A 108 4.47 -4.01 12.62
N VAL A 109 5.16 -5.14 12.56
CA VAL A 109 6.54 -5.29 13.04
C VAL A 109 7.48 -5.25 11.84
N MET A 110 8.49 -4.39 11.88
CA MET A 110 9.53 -4.29 10.85
C MET A 110 10.90 -4.55 11.48
N ARG A 111 11.63 -5.52 10.95
CA ARG A 111 12.93 -5.97 11.45
C ARG A 111 13.98 -5.84 10.34
N PRO A 112 14.48 -4.62 10.03
CA PRO A 112 15.38 -4.38 8.90
C PRO A 112 16.67 -5.21 8.94
N GLY A 113 17.14 -5.66 10.11
CA GLY A 113 18.28 -6.57 10.22
C GLY A 113 18.06 -7.97 9.61
N PHE A 114 16.81 -8.35 9.33
CA PHE A 114 16.41 -9.64 8.78
C PHE A 114 16.18 -9.62 7.26
N GLN A 115 16.64 -8.58 6.54
CA GLN A 115 16.47 -8.49 5.09
C GLN A 115 17.07 -9.70 4.35
N ASN A 116 16.25 -10.46 3.62
CA ASN A 116 16.62 -11.67 2.88
C ASN A 116 16.58 -11.52 1.35
N THR A 117 16.03 -10.43 0.81
CA THR A 117 15.95 -10.18 -0.65
C THR A 117 16.62 -8.87 -1.04
N THR A 118 16.83 -8.67 -2.35
CA THR A 118 17.45 -7.45 -2.92
C THR A 118 16.55 -6.72 -3.91
N ALA A 119 15.52 -7.38 -4.44
CA ALA A 119 14.62 -6.81 -5.44
C ALA A 119 13.68 -5.77 -4.80
N THR A 120 13.80 -4.51 -5.24
CA THR A 120 12.96 -3.40 -4.74
C THR A 120 11.47 -3.67 -4.97
N GLU A 121 11.11 -4.26 -6.11
CA GLU A 121 9.71 -4.53 -6.46
C GLU A 121 9.07 -5.56 -5.52
N GLY A 122 9.74 -6.69 -5.26
CA GLY A 122 9.27 -7.71 -4.31
C GLY A 122 9.06 -7.14 -2.91
N GLN A 123 10.00 -6.34 -2.43
CA GLN A 123 9.92 -5.68 -1.12
C GLN A 123 8.76 -4.69 -1.01
N ILE A 124 8.49 -3.93 -2.07
CA ILE A 124 7.34 -3.02 -2.12
C ILE A 124 6.02 -3.79 -2.26
N LYS A 125 5.99 -4.88 -3.04
CA LYS A 125 4.84 -5.79 -3.13
C LYS A 125 4.50 -6.40 -1.77
N TYR A 126 5.52 -6.82 -1.01
CA TYR A 126 5.33 -7.36 0.33
C TYR A 126 4.90 -6.30 1.35
N LEU A 127 5.48 -5.08 1.30
CA LEU A 127 5.02 -3.96 2.11
C LEU A 127 3.53 -3.66 1.86
N VAL A 128 3.11 -3.57 0.60
CA VAL A 128 1.71 -3.30 0.24
C VAL A 128 0.80 -4.42 0.71
N TYR A 129 1.21 -5.69 0.55
CA TYR A 129 0.45 -6.84 1.08
C TYR A 129 0.25 -6.73 2.61
N CYS A 130 1.32 -6.46 3.38
CA CYS A 130 1.22 -6.27 4.83
C CYS A 130 0.33 -5.08 5.20
N MET A 131 0.38 -3.97 4.45
CA MET A 131 -0.47 -2.80 4.65
C MET A 131 -1.96 -3.12 4.42
N GLU A 132 -2.32 -3.75 3.30
CA GLU A 132 -3.70 -4.16 3.01
C GLU A 132 -4.20 -5.19 4.04
N ASN A 133 -3.37 -6.17 4.39
CA ASN A 133 -3.68 -7.21 5.37
C ASN A 133 -3.90 -6.62 6.79
N ALA A 134 -3.13 -5.60 7.18
CA ALA A 134 -3.31 -4.87 8.43
C ALA A 134 -4.53 -3.92 8.43
N ILE A 135 -4.92 -3.38 7.26
CA ILE A 135 -6.13 -2.57 7.12
C ILE A 135 -7.39 -3.46 7.19
N ALA A 136 -7.39 -4.59 6.50
CA ALA A 136 -8.51 -5.54 6.47
C ALA A 136 -8.81 -6.19 7.85
N ASN A 137 -7.84 -6.18 8.75
CA ASN A 137 -7.95 -6.75 10.10
C ASN A 137 -7.87 -5.67 11.21
N SER A 138 -8.09 -4.40 10.87
CA SER A 138 -8.34 -3.35 11.87
C SER A 138 -9.69 -3.53 12.56
N ASN A 139 -9.76 -3.14 13.83
CA ASN A 139 -11.04 -3.06 14.55
C ASN A 139 -11.97 -2.02 13.89
N PRO A 140 -13.30 -2.20 13.93
CA PRO A 140 -14.25 -1.24 13.38
C PRO A 140 -14.02 0.19 13.91
N GLY A 141 -13.95 1.17 12.99
CA GLY A 141 -13.65 2.57 13.31
C GLY A 141 -12.17 2.88 13.60
N GLN A 142 -11.28 1.88 13.64
CA GLN A 142 -9.84 2.11 13.77
C GLN A 142 -9.18 2.23 12.39
N GLU A 143 -8.74 3.45 12.07
CA GLU A 143 -8.14 3.79 10.78
C GLU A 143 -6.61 3.75 10.77
N GLN A 144 -5.99 3.59 11.94
CA GLN A 144 -4.55 3.69 12.14
C GLN A 144 -3.91 2.41 12.67
N MET A 145 -2.62 2.25 12.35
CA MET A 145 -1.77 1.14 12.76
C MET A 145 -0.56 1.64 13.55
N VAL A 146 0.01 0.75 14.36
CA VAL A 146 1.30 0.91 15.03
C VAL A 146 2.39 0.29 14.18
N TRP A 147 3.54 0.96 14.09
CA TRP A 147 4.75 0.38 13.54
C TRP A 147 5.74 0.13 14.68
N LEU A 148 6.09 -1.13 14.94
CA LEU A 148 7.19 -1.53 15.83
C LEU A 148 8.42 -1.82 14.98
N ILE A 149 9.54 -1.15 15.25
CA ILE A 149 10.80 -1.34 14.52
C ILE A 149 11.84 -1.94 15.47
N ASP A 150 12.26 -3.16 15.15
CA ASP A 150 13.30 -3.93 15.84
C ASP A 150 14.64 -3.78 15.11
N PHE A 151 15.69 -3.47 15.87
CA PHE A 151 17.04 -3.29 15.36
C PHE A 151 17.97 -4.50 15.59
N GLN A 152 17.44 -5.65 16.04
CA GLN A 152 18.21 -6.90 16.07
C GLN A 152 18.77 -7.23 14.68
N GLY A 153 20.07 -7.55 14.62
CA GLY A 153 20.80 -7.82 13.37
C GLY A 153 21.03 -6.59 12.46
N TRP A 154 20.53 -5.42 12.83
CA TRP A 154 20.62 -4.24 11.98
C TRP A 154 22.05 -3.71 11.87
N ASN A 155 22.43 -3.33 10.66
CA ASN A 155 23.64 -2.59 10.35
C ASN A 155 23.37 -1.61 9.19
N MET A 156 24.37 -0.81 8.80
CA MET A 156 24.19 0.23 7.77
C MET A 156 23.82 -0.29 6.37
N SER A 157 24.11 -1.56 6.02
CA SER A 157 23.68 -2.14 4.75
C SER A 157 22.27 -2.76 4.80
N SER A 158 21.68 -2.92 5.99
CA SER A 158 20.33 -3.48 6.18
C SER A 158 19.21 -2.64 5.56
N ILE A 159 19.46 -1.37 5.21
CA ILE A 159 18.46 -0.48 4.63
C ILE A 159 18.98 0.15 3.33
N SER A 160 18.37 -0.21 2.21
CA SER A 160 18.62 0.42 0.91
C SER A 160 17.89 1.76 0.80
N VAL A 161 18.63 2.84 0.54
CA VAL A 161 18.07 4.20 0.32
C VAL A 161 17.03 4.23 -0.81
N LYS A 162 17.21 3.41 -1.85
CA LYS A 162 16.22 3.25 -2.93
C LYS A 162 14.90 2.73 -2.36
N VAL A 163 14.95 1.61 -1.63
CA VAL A 163 13.77 1.00 -1.00
C VAL A 163 13.12 1.96 0.02
N THR A 164 13.91 2.67 0.83
CA THR A 164 13.39 3.68 1.77
C THR A 164 12.59 4.77 1.05
N ARG A 165 13.07 5.25 -0.11
CA ARG A 165 12.37 6.27 -0.90
C ARG A 165 11.08 5.73 -1.53
N GLU A 166 11.12 4.54 -2.13
CA GLU A 166 9.92 3.93 -2.72
C GLU A 166 8.87 3.64 -1.63
N THR A 167 9.29 3.13 -0.46
CA THR A 167 8.43 2.97 0.72
C THR A 167 7.82 4.29 1.18
N ALA A 168 8.62 5.37 1.26
CA ALA A 168 8.11 6.69 1.63
C ALA A 168 7.06 7.22 0.64
N HIS A 169 7.30 7.05 -0.67
CA HIS A 169 6.36 7.41 -1.74
C HIS A 169 5.04 6.63 -1.61
N ILE A 170 5.08 5.30 -1.55
CA ILE A 170 3.89 4.45 -1.40
C ILE A 170 3.06 4.86 -0.17
N LEU A 171 3.71 5.03 0.98
CA LEU A 171 3.02 5.37 2.23
C LEU A 171 2.43 6.79 2.24
N GLN A 172 3.12 7.77 1.64
CA GLN A 172 2.68 9.16 1.63
C GLN A 172 1.59 9.42 0.62
N ASP A 173 1.67 8.83 -0.58
CA ASP A 173 0.76 9.14 -1.68
C ASP A 173 -0.47 8.24 -1.73
N TYR A 174 -0.37 6.97 -1.31
CA TYR A 174 -1.46 5.98 -1.42
C TYR A 174 -2.02 5.50 -0.07
N TYR A 175 -1.29 5.68 1.04
CA TYR A 175 -1.72 5.28 2.39
C TYR A 175 -1.76 6.43 3.42
N PRO A 176 -2.33 7.61 3.09
CA PRO A 176 -2.34 8.77 3.97
C PRO A 176 -2.96 8.50 5.35
N GLU A 177 -2.36 9.11 6.37
CA GLU A 177 -2.78 9.07 7.78
C GLU A 177 -2.93 7.67 8.42
N ARG A 178 -2.45 6.60 7.78
CA ARG A 178 -2.44 5.23 8.34
C ARG A 178 -1.53 5.05 9.55
N LEU A 179 -0.37 5.72 9.60
CA LEU A 179 0.50 5.65 10.79
C LEU A 179 -0.16 6.36 11.98
N GLY A 180 -0.41 5.62 13.06
CA GLY A 180 -0.82 6.17 14.36
C GLY A 180 0.37 6.53 15.24
N ILE A 181 1.29 5.57 15.43
CA ILE A 181 2.57 5.77 16.13
C ILE A 181 3.63 4.83 15.53
N GLY A 182 4.87 5.30 15.43
CA GLY A 182 6.04 4.48 15.11
C GLY A 182 6.94 4.39 16.34
N ILE A 183 7.41 3.19 16.68
CA ILE A 183 8.26 2.93 17.84
C ILE A 183 9.53 2.27 17.36
N LEU A 184 10.66 2.94 17.58
CA LEU A 184 11.98 2.40 17.33
C LEU A 184 12.49 1.84 18.65
N TYR A 185 12.52 0.51 18.76
CA TYR A 185 12.88 -0.19 19.98
C TYR A 185 14.36 -0.57 19.96
N ASN A 186 15.12 -0.13 20.97
CA ASN A 186 16.57 -0.31 21.07
C ASN A 186 17.36 0.02 19.79
N PRO A 187 17.13 1.17 19.11
CA PRO A 187 17.96 1.57 17.98
C PRO A 187 19.42 1.76 18.44
N PRO A 188 20.42 1.20 17.73
CA PRO A 188 21.82 1.37 18.10
C PRO A 188 22.20 2.84 17.95
N LYS A 189 23.11 3.36 18.80
CA LYS A 189 23.45 4.80 18.85
C LYS A 189 23.82 5.42 17.49
N ILE A 190 24.43 4.64 16.59
CA ILE A 190 24.77 5.08 15.23
C ILE A 190 23.53 5.35 14.34
N PHE A 191 22.39 4.72 14.64
CA PHE A 191 21.12 4.93 13.95
C PHE A 191 20.60 6.37 14.10
N GLU A 192 20.90 7.08 15.20
CA GLU A 192 20.51 8.49 15.33
C GLU A 192 21.06 9.39 14.21
N SER A 193 22.23 9.05 13.67
CA SER A 193 22.82 9.72 12.51
C SER A 193 22.10 9.35 11.21
N PHE A 194 21.71 8.08 11.04
CA PHE A 194 20.89 7.63 9.91
C PHE A 194 19.48 8.27 9.95
N TRP A 195 18.86 8.39 11.13
CA TRP A 195 17.57 9.04 11.31
C TRP A 195 17.56 10.50 10.85
N LYS A 196 18.66 11.24 11.09
CA LYS A 196 18.84 12.61 10.58
C LYS A 196 18.89 12.65 9.04
N MET A 197 19.42 11.61 8.39
CA MET A 197 19.45 11.46 6.94
C MET A 197 18.11 11.04 6.33
N VAL A 198 17.29 10.25 7.05
CA VAL A 198 15.95 9.83 6.58
C VAL A 198 14.90 10.93 6.78
N LYS A 199 15.06 11.78 7.81
CA LYS A 199 14.13 12.85 8.16
C LYS A 199 13.62 13.72 7.00
N PRO A 200 14.42 14.14 6.00
CA PRO A 200 13.94 14.94 4.86
C PRO A 200 12.89 14.24 3.98
N PHE A 201 12.84 12.91 4.00
CA PHE A 201 11.87 12.12 3.24
C PHE A 201 10.55 11.88 3.99
N LEU A 202 10.41 12.36 5.24
CA LEU A 202 9.23 12.14 6.07
C LEU A 202 8.48 13.46 6.32
N GLU A 203 7.16 13.45 6.12
CA GLU A 203 6.32 14.58 6.50
C GLU A 203 6.44 14.90 8.01
N THR A 204 6.39 16.18 8.37
CA THR A 204 6.50 16.65 9.77
C THR A 204 5.50 15.99 10.72
N LYS A 205 4.29 15.63 10.26
CA LYS A 205 3.30 14.90 11.05
C LYS A 205 3.78 13.48 11.37
N THR A 206 4.34 12.78 10.39
CA THR A 206 4.94 11.45 10.55
C THR A 206 6.09 11.49 11.54
N PHE A 207 7.02 12.45 11.41
CA PHE A 207 8.14 12.60 12.35
C PHE A 207 7.68 12.76 13.81
N LYS A 208 6.61 13.53 14.06
CA LYS A 208 6.04 13.71 15.42
C LYS A 208 5.38 12.45 15.99
N LYS A 209 4.98 11.49 15.16
CA LYS A 209 4.38 10.21 15.57
C LYS A 209 5.45 9.16 15.92
N VAL A 210 6.74 9.46 15.76
CA VAL A 210 7.84 8.52 16.00
C VAL A 210 8.41 8.70 17.40
N LYS A 211 8.47 7.60 18.17
CA LYS A 211 9.12 7.50 19.48
C LYS A 211 10.34 6.59 19.41
N PHE A 212 11.39 6.98 20.13
CA PHE A 212 12.53 6.13 20.44
C PHE A 212 12.26 5.52 21.82
N VAL A 213 12.45 4.21 21.95
CA VAL A 213 12.18 3.44 23.17
C VAL A 213 13.40 2.58 23.45
N TYR A 214 13.91 2.68 24.68
CA TYR A 214 15.08 1.92 25.12
C TYR A 214 14.71 0.97 26.28
N SER A 215 15.26 -0.24 26.29
CA SER A 215 14.96 -1.26 27.31
C SER A 215 15.49 -0.93 28.70
N ASP A 216 16.53 -0.09 28.78
CA ASP A 216 17.17 0.38 30.01
C ASP A 216 16.61 1.72 30.54
N ASP A 217 15.69 2.37 29.80
CA ASP A 217 15.01 3.59 30.24
C ASP A 217 13.62 3.30 30.85
N PRO A 218 13.38 3.59 32.15
CA PRO A 218 12.08 3.39 32.79
C PRO A 218 10.92 4.16 32.13
N GLN A 219 11.18 5.33 31.55
CA GLN A 219 10.12 6.12 30.90
C GLN A 219 9.72 5.52 29.54
N SER A 220 10.67 4.92 28.83
CA SER A 220 10.45 4.07 27.66
C SER A 220 9.66 2.81 28.02
N GLN A 221 9.98 2.11 29.11
CA GLN A 221 9.22 0.94 29.57
C GLN A 221 7.77 1.30 29.89
N LYS A 222 7.55 2.35 30.68
CA LYS A 222 6.20 2.87 30.97
C LYS A 222 5.43 3.22 29.69
N THR A 223 6.10 3.78 28.69
CA THR A 223 5.47 4.08 27.39
C THR A 223 5.00 2.82 26.66
N MET A 224 5.72 1.70 26.79
CA MET A 224 5.31 0.41 26.22
C MET A 224 4.12 -0.18 27.00
N GLU A 225 4.15 -0.14 28.33
CA GLU A 225 3.04 -0.59 29.20
C GLU A 225 1.73 0.16 28.94
N GLU A 226 1.81 1.49 28.75
CA GLU A 226 0.69 2.37 28.40
C GLU A 226 0.11 2.08 27.01
N LEU A 227 0.90 1.54 26.09
CA LEU A 227 0.50 1.28 24.70
C LEU A 227 0.10 -0.19 24.45
N PHE A 228 0.67 -1.16 25.16
CA PHE A 228 0.51 -2.58 24.86
C PHE A 228 0.07 -3.42 26.05
N ASP A 229 -0.62 -4.50 25.72
CA ASP A 229 -0.82 -5.63 26.63
C ASP A 229 0.50 -6.42 26.71
N MET A 230 1.22 -6.28 27.83
CA MET A 230 2.56 -6.85 28.01
C MET A 230 2.57 -8.38 28.06
N ASP A 231 1.42 -9.03 28.30
CA ASP A 231 1.30 -10.48 28.21
C ASP A 231 1.21 -10.98 26.75
N LYS A 232 0.85 -10.10 25.80
CA LYS A 232 0.75 -10.39 24.36
C LYS A 232 1.92 -9.85 23.54
N LEU A 233 2.48 -8.72 23.95
CA LEU A 233 3.64 -8.08 23.32
C LEU A 233 4.82 -9.07 23.27
N ASP A 234 5.48 -9.11 22.12
CA ASP A 234 6.66 -9.95 21.89
C ASP A 234 7.81 -9.57 22.84
N SER A 235 8.52 -10.58 23.34
CA SER A 235 9.69 -10.43 24.22
C SER A 235 10.81 -9.60 23.58
N ALA A 236 10.93 -9.59 22.25
CA ALA A 236 11.84 -8.71 21.53
C ALA A 236 11.60 -7.20 21.80
N PHE A 237 10.37 -6.84 22.22
CA PHE A 237 9.96 -5.48 22.59
C PHE A 237 9.76 -5.29 24.10
N GLY A 238 10.30 -6.19 24.93
CA GLY A 238 10.16 -6.15 26.39
C GLY A 238 8.83 -6.69 26.93
N GLY A 239 8.02 -7.33 26.09
CA GLY A 239 6.84 -8.07 26.52
C GLY A 239 7.18 -9.44 27.11
N LYS A 240 6.16 -10.22 27.46
CA LYS A 240 6.28 -11.56 28.05
C LYS A 240 5.97 -12.68 27.06
N ASN A 241 5.48 -12.37 25.86
CA ASN A 241 5.19 -13.38 24.85
C ASN A 241 6.49 -13.90 24.24
N LEU A 242 6.79 -15.18 24.46
CA LEU A 242 8.02 -15.85 24.02
C LEU A 242 7.90 -16.50 22.63
N ALA A 243 6.73 -16.43 21.97
CA ALA A 243 6.50 -17.13 20.70
C ALA A 243 7.31 -16.54 19.54
N GLY A 244 7.62 -15.24 19.57
CA GLY A 244 8.34 -14.55 18.50
C GLY A 244 7.62 -14.59 17.15
N PHE A 245 8.40 -14.40 16.08
CA PHE A 245 7.97 -14.69 14.72
C PHE A 245 8.27 -16.15 14.36
N ASN A 246 7.23 -16.91 13.98
CA ASN A 246 7.35 -18.22 13.35
C ASN A 246 6.72 -18.17 11.95
N TYR A 247 7.50 -18.56 10.93
CA TYR A 247 7.11 -18.45 9.53
C TYR A 247 5.88 -19.29 9.19
N GLU A 248 5.82 -20.53 9.65
CA GLU A 248 4.75 -21.48 9.32
C GLU A 248 3.39 -21.01 9.87
N THR A 249 3.36 -20.58 11.14
CA THR A 249 2.17 -20.00 11.79
C THR A 249 1.73 -18.71 11.09
N TYR A 250 2.68 -17.84 10.72
CA TYR A 250 2.36 -16.62 9.99
C TYR A 250 1.83 -16.91 8.58
N ALA A 251 2.45 -17.85 7.86
CA ALA A 251 2.03 -18.30 6.53
C ALA A 251 0.63 -18.93 6.54
N GLN A 252 0.27 -19.67 7.60
CA GLN A 252 -1.10 -20.16 7.77
C GLN A 252 -2.08 -19.00 7.93
N LEU A 253 -1.83 -18.08 8.86
CA LEU A 253 -2.68 -16.92 9.14
C LEU A 253 -2.89 -16.03 7.90
N MET A 254 -1.85 -15.83 7.09
CA MET A 254 -1.94 -15.04 5.86
C MET A 254 -2.78 -15.70 4.76
N ARG A 255 -2.73 -17.03 4.63
CA ARG A 255 -3.62 -17.78 3.71
C ARG A 255 -5.07 -17.77 4.19
N GLU A 256 -5.31 -17.89 5.50
CA GLU A 256 -6.65 -17.77 6.09
C GLU A 256 -7.25 -16.38 5.80
N ASP A 257 -6.47 -15.30 5.97
CA ASP A 257 -6.86 -13.94 5.61
C ASP A 257 -7.18 -13.78 4.11
N ASP A 258 -6.37 -14.35 3.21
CA ASP A 258 -6.59 -14.25 1.76
C ASP A 258 -7.79 -15.07 1.27
N ASN A 259 -8.09 -16.19 1.93
CA ASN A 259 -9.31 -16.95 1.71
C ASN A 259 -10.54 -16.16 2.18
N LYS A 260 -10.48 -15.49 3.33
CA LYS A 260 -11.55 -14.63 3.84
C LYS A 260 -11.84 -13.44 2.90
N LYS A 261 -10.80 -12.74 2.44
CA LYS A 261 -10.96 -11.66 1.42
C LYS A 261 -11.70 -12.18 0.16
N MET A 262 -11.46 -13.43 -0.21
CA MET A 262 -12.09 -14.05 -1.37
C MET A 262 -13.56 -14.40 -1.13
N SER A 263 -13.92 -14.89 0.06
CA SER A 263 -15.34 -15.10 0.41
C SER A 263 -16.11 -13.79 0.48
N ASP A 264 -15.52 -12.76 1.12
CA ASP A 264 -16.16 -11.46 1.30
C ASP A 264 -16.44 -10.79 -0.06
N SER A 265 -15.49 -10.88 -1.00
CA SER A 265 -15.66 -10.42 -2.38
C SER A 265 -16.72 -11.20 -3.18
N LEU A 266 -17.03 -12.45 -2.83
CA LEU A 266 -18.08 -13.24 -3.49
C LEU A 266 -19.46 -12.95 -2.89
N SER A 267 -19.55 -12.65 -1.60
CA SER A 267 -20.81 -12.18 -1.00
C SER A 267 -21.25 -10.82 -1.57
N ASP A 268 -20.33 -9.89 -1.80
CA ASP A 268 -20.64 -8.58 -2.40
C ASP A 268 -21.12 -8.68 -3.87
N CYS A 269 -20.84 -9.79 -4.57
CA CYS A 269 -21.37 -10.07 -5.91
C CYS A 269 -22.81 -10.63 -5.91
N SER A 270 -23.42 -10.85 -4.75
CA SER A 270 -24.73 -11.51 -4.61
C SER A 270 -25.90 -10.50 -4.57
N LEU A 271 -26.19 -9.82 -5.68
CA LEU A 271 -27.43 -9.08 -5.90
C LEU A 271 -28.46 -9.93 -6.71
N PRO A 272 -29.77 -9.63 -6.64
CA PRO A 272 -30.80 -10.64 -6.82
C PRO A 272 -30.96 -11.12 -8.27
N THR A 273 -31.38 -12.38 -8.42
CA THR A 273 -31.89 -12.95 -9.66
C THR A 273 -33.16 -12.21 -10.12
N TYR A 274 -32.98 -11.10 -10.81
CA TYR A 274 -34.07 -10.47 -11.55
C TYR A 274 -34.29 -11.20 -12.88
N LEU A 275 -35.56 -11.56 -13.09
CA LEU A 275 -36.08 -12.31 -14.23
C LEU A 275 -35.58 -11.76 -15.57
N SER A 276 -35.14 -12.65 -16.47
CA SER A 276 -34.96 -12.31 -17.88
C SER A 276 -36.26 -11.77 -18.49
N PRO A 277 -36.26 -10.56 -19.06
CA PRO A 277 -37.27 -10.15 -20.03
C PRO A 277 -36.95 -10.83 -21.36
N ALA A 278 -37.99 -11.32 -22.05
CA ALA A 278 -37.85 -11.77 -23.43
C ALA A 278 -37.60 -10.59 -24.38
N GLU A 279 -36.85 -10.82 -25.45
CA GLU A 279 -36.59 -9.83 -26.51
C GLU A 279 -37.88 -9.46 -27.27
N PRO A 280 -38.10 -8.18 -27.59
CA PRO A 280 -38.94 -7.76 -28.70
C PRO A 280 -38.09 -7.49 -29.96
N GLU A 281 -38.57 -7.95 -31.11
CA GLU A 281 -37.91 -7.76 -32.41
C GLU A 281 -37.88 -6.28 -32.86
N ILE A 282 -36.83 -5.89 -33.61
CA ILE A 282 -36.66 -4.55 -34.20
C ILE A 282 -36.84 -4.61 -35.72
N PRO A 283 -37.76 -3.84 -36.32
CA PRO A 283 -37.75 -3.55 -37.75
C PRO A 283 -36.71 -2.48 -38.11
N GLN A 284 -36.00 -2.67 -39.23
CA GLN A 284 -34.97 -1.76 -39.74
C GLN A 284 -35.58 -0.58 -40.53
N GLU A 285 -34.89 0.57 -40.53
CA GLU A 285 -34.95 1.54 -41.63
C GLU A 285 -33.61 2.28 -41.78
N ASP A 286 -33.19 2.53 -43.02
CA ASP A 286 -31.88 3.11 -43.39
C ASP A 286 -31.92 4.64 -43.48
N ALA A 287 -30.80 5.31 -43.16
CA ALA A 287 -30.30 6.47 -43.93
C ALA A 287 -28.86 6.87 -43.56
N SER A 288 -28.05 7.10 -44.60
CA SER A 288 -26.70 7.69 -44.57
C SER A 288 -26.68 9.21 -44.27
N ILE A 289 -25.52 9.79 -43.87
CA ILE A 289 -24.83 10.91 -44.58
C ILE A 289 -23.54 11.41 -43.86
N SER A 290 -22.43 11.41 -44.63
CA SER A 290 -21.20 12.26 -44.63
C SER A 290 -20.38 12.63 -43.37
N ASP A 291 -19.11 12.19 -43.38
CA ASP A 291 -17.87 12.91 -42.95
C ASP A 291 -17.67 14.25 -43.73
N PRO A 292 -16.71 15.18 -43.44
CA PRO A 292 -15.38 14.99 -42.81
C PRO A 292 -14.93 16.20 -41.89
N ASP A 293 -13.68 16.55 -41.57
CA ASP A 293 -12.31 16.10 -41.96
C ASP A 293 -11.21 16.55 -40.96
N SER A 294 -9.97 16.01 -41.10
CA SER A 294 -8.61 16.62 -40.98
C SER A 294 -8.22 17.60 -39.82
N GLU A 295 -6.98 17.74 -39.29
CA GLU A 295 -5.59 17.37 -39.69
C GLU A 295 -4.67 17.04 -38.46
N ALA A 296 -3.44 16.60 -38.77
CA ALA A 296 -2.36 16.16 -37.88
C ALA A 296 -1.66 17.23 -37.02
N PHE A 297 -0.83 16.82 -36.05
CA PHE A 297 0.66 16.89 -36.15
C PHE A 297 1.37 16.27 -34.92
N GLU A 298 2.57 15.72 -35.15
CA GLU A 298 3.44 15.11 -34.11
C GLU A 298 4.34 16.15 -33.41
N GLU A 299 4.69 15.92 -32.14
CA GLU A 299 6.11 15.98 -31.73
C GLU A 299 6.38 15.13 -30.46
N GLY A 300 7.60 14.59 -30.34
CA GLY A 300 7.89 13.46 -29.45
C GLY A 300 8.33 13.80 -28.01
N GLY A 301 8.03 12.89 -27.08
CA GLY A 301 8.51 12.93 -25.70
C GLY A 301 8.28 11.60 -24.98
N PHE A 302 9.38 10.90 -24.64
CA PHE A 302 9.36 9.53 -24.09
C PHE A 302 8.57 9.44 -22.77
N THR A 303 7.48 8.68 -22.76
CA THR A 303 6.67 8.37 -21.56
C THR A 303 6.32 6.87 -21.51
N PRO A 304 6.24 6.25 -20.32
CA PRO A 304 5.82 4.86 -20.20
C PRO A 304 4.32 4.72 -20.46
N SER A 305 3.96 3.74 -21.29
CA SER A 305 2.63 3.41 -21.84
C SER A 305 1.42 3.81 -20.98
N HIS A 306 0.67 4.82 -21.43
CA HIS A 306 -0.56 5.32 -20.78
C HIS A 306 -1.85 4.75 -21.43
N GLU A 307 -1.74 3.67 -22.21
CA GLU A 307 -2.78 3.25 -23.16
C GLU A 307 -3.76 2.16 -22.69
N MET A 308 -3.63 1.68 -21.44
CA MET A 308 -4.58 0.72 -20.84
C MET A 308 -5.54 1.36 -19.82
N ALA A 309 -5.42 2.67 -19.56
CA ALA A 309 -6.27 3.39 -18.60
C ALA A 309 -7.43 4.15 -19.26
N SER A 310 -7.35 4.43 -20.56
CA SER A 310 -8.34 5.26 -21.29
C SER A 310 -9.48 4.45 -21.93
N LEU A 311 -9.36 3.13 -22.04
CA LEU A 311 -10.28 2.24 -22.79
C LEU A 311 -11.37 1.56 -21.94
N ILE A 312 -11.65 2.04 -20.72
CA ILE A 312 -12.67 1.44 -19.81
C ILE A 312 -13.71 2.49 -19.37
N LEU A 313 -13.96 3.54 -20.16
CA LEU A 313 -14.94 4.58 -19.84
C LEU A 313 -15.89 5.03 -20.97
N GLU A 314 -15.85 4.41 -22.15
CA GLU A 314 -16.88 4.58 -23.18
C GLU A 314 -17.31 3.19 -23.72
N GLU A 315 -18.62 2.98 -23.86
CA GLU A 315 -19.21 1.74 -24.38
C GLU A 315 -19.24 1.71 -25.91
N GLY A 316 -19.22 0.52 -26.53
CA GLY A 316 -19.54 0.46 -27.97
C GLY A 316 -19.35 -0.85 -28.71
N THR A 317 -20.35 -1.74 -28.62
CA THR A 317 -20.84 -2.58 -29.76
C THR A 317 -19.91 -3.59 -30.46
N ASN A 318 -20.54 -4.48 -31.23
CA ASN A 318 -20.01 -5.74 -31.76
C ASN A 318 -19.97 -5.72 -33.30
N LYS A 319 -18.89 -6.22 -33.94
CA LYS A 319 -18.97 -6.97 -35.22
C LYS A 319 -17.66 -7.64 -35.67
N SER A 320 -17.76 -8.96 -35.87
CA SER A 320 -17.16 -9.83 -36.91
C SER A 320 -16.63 -9.17 -38.20
N ALA A 321 -15.67 -9.73 -38.98
CA ALA A 321 -14.86 -10.97 -38.89
C ALA A 321 -13.81 -11.02 -40.06
N VAL A 322 -13.21 -12.21 -40.28
CA VAL A 322 -12.49 -12.73 -41.49
C VAL A 322 -10.95 -12.79 -41.40
N SER A 323 -10.40 -13.88 -41.94
CA SER A 323 -8.99 -14.33 -41.91
C SER A 323 -8.57 -14.84 -43.32
N PRO A 324 -7.45 -15.58 -43.47
CA PRO A 324 -6.04 -15.17 -43.63
C PRO A 324 -5.57 -15.36 -45.11
N PRO A 325 -4.25 -15.40 -45.48
CA PRO A 325 -3.45 -16.66 -45.36
C PRO A 325 -1.89 -16.55 -45.28
N VAL A 326 -1.24 -17.64 -44.81
CA VAL A 326 0.04 -18.31 -45.28
C VAL A 326 1.33 -17.46 -45.56
N GLY A 327 2.56 -17.86 -45.19
CA GLY A 327 3.07 -19.05 -44.46
C GLY A 327 4.60 -19.29 -44.58
N ASN A 328 5.06 -20.46 -44.12
CA ASN A 328 6.35 -21.19 -44.34
C ASN A 328 7.74 -20.59 -43.93
N GLU A 329 8.29 -21.06 -42.79
CA GLU A 329 9.36 -22.11 -42.62
C GLU A 329 10.66 -22.15 -43.53
N PRO A 330 11.75 -22.91 -43.20
CA PRO A 330 12.83 -22.59 -42.25
C PRO A 330 14.29 -22.81 -42.80
N GLY A 331 15.33 -22.68 -41.94
CA GLY A 331 16.71 -23.17 -42.21
C GLY A 331 17.72 -22.73 -41.13
N HIS A 332 18.47 -23.60 -40.44
CA HIS A 332 19.73 -24.28 -40.84
C HIS A 332 20.94 -23.33 -41.03
N SER A 333 22.17 -23.62 -40.54
CA SER A 333 22.71 -24.74 -39.74
C SER A 333 24.15 -24.48 -39.23
N GLN A 334 24.63 -25.28 -38.26
CA GLN A 334 26.06 -25.65 -37.99
C GLN A 334 27.00 -24.50 -37.53
N SER A 335 27.98 -24.67 -36.64
CA SER A 335 29.01 -25.73 -36.50
C SER A 335 29.58 -25.70 -35.04
N GLU A 336 29.88 -26.83 -34.39
CA GLU A 336 31.24 -27.42 -34.19
C GLU A 336 32.31 -26.50 -33.52
N ALA A 337 33.18 -26.94 -32.60
CA ALA A 337 33.39 -28.28 -32.02
C ALA A 337 34.08 -28.23 -30.63
N ALA A 338 34.06 -29.41 -30.00
CA ALA A 338 34.75 -29.87 -28.79
C ALA A 338 36.11 -29.24 -28.39
N LYS A 339 36.36 -29.22 -27.06
CA LYS A 339 37.35 -30.13 -26.46
C LYS A 339 37.13 -30.34 -24.95
N GLU A 340 37.62 -31.49 -24.50
CA GLU A 340 37.39 -32.15 -23.20
C GLU A 340 38.72 -32.22 -22.41
N VAL A 341 38.71 -32.74 -21.17
CA VAL A 341 39.90 -33.25 -20.41
C VAL A 341 40.87 -32.16 -19.83
N TYR A 342 41.32 -32.16 -18.55
CA TYR A 342 41.14 -33.03 -17.37
C TYR A 342 41.53 -32.32 -16.04
N LEU A 343 40.77 -32.63 -14.95
CA LEU A 343 41.24 -33.11 -13.62
C LEU A 343 42.35 -32.43 -12.76
N LYS A 344 41.99 -32.24 -11.46
CA LYS A 344 42.75 -32.41 -10.18
C LYS A 344 43.06 -31.17 -9.30
N ASP A 345 42.28 -31.07 -8.21
CA ASP A 345 42.83 -30.90 -6.85
C ASP A 345 43.59 -32.19 -6.43
N PRO A 346 44.59 -32.15 -5.52
CA PRO A 346 44.32 -31.96 -4.08
C PRO A 346 45.38 -31.17 -3.27
N VAL A 347 44.94 -30.57 -2.16
CA VAL A 347 45.27 -30.92 -0.74
C VAL A 347 44.51 -29.99 0.20
#